data_AF-A0A2J8S026-F1
#
_entry.id   AF-A0A2J8S026-F1
#
_cell.length_a   1.000
_cell.length_b   1.000
_cell.length_c   1.000
_cell.angle_alpha   90.00
_cell.angle_beta   90.00
_cell.angle_gamma   90.00
#
_symmetry.space_group_name_H-M   'P 1'
#
loop_
_entity.id
_entity.type
_entity.pdbx_description
1 polymer ?
#
loop_
_entity_poly.entity_id
_entity_poly.type
_entity_poly.pdbx_seq_one_letter_code
_entity_poly.pdbx_strand_id
1 'polypeptide(L)'
;ERARLLRGSISILGSDDATTCHIVVLRHTGNGATCLTHCDGTDTKAEVPLIMNSIKSFSDHAQCGRLEVHLVGGFSDDRQLSQKLTHQLLSEFDRQEDDIHLVTLCVTELNDREENENHFPIIYGIAVNIKTAEIYRASFQDRGPEEQLRAARTLAGGPMISIYDAETEQLRIGPYSWTPFPHVDFWLQQDDKQIL
;
A
#
# COMPACT_ATOMS: atom_id res chain seq x y z
N GLU A 1 0.51 5.27 -2.13
CA GLU A 1 1.90 5.76 -1.87
C GLU A 1 2.78 4.60 -1.41
N ARG A 2 4.11 4.80 -1.38
CA ARG A 2 5.08 3.82 -0.88
C ARG A 2 6.08 4.41 0.10
N ALA A 3 6.29 3.74 1.23
CA ALA A 3 7.39 4.00 2.14
C ALA A 3 8.30 2.76 2.30
N ARG A 4 9.60 2.98 2.39
CA ARG A 4 10.64 1.96 2.53
C ARG A 4 11.53 2.33 3.71
N LEU A 5 11.84 1.35 4.55
CA LEU A 5 12.72 1.49 5.71
C LEU A 5 13.69 0.29 5.80
N LEU A 6 14.85 0.51 6.42
CA LEU A 6 15.81 -0.53 6.78
C LEU A 6 15.92 -0.58 8.31
N ARG A 7 16.44 0.51 8.88
CA ARG A 7 16.56 0.88 10.29
C ARG A 7 16.72 2.40 10.34
N GLY A 8 16.18 3.08 11.34
CA GLY A 8 16.27 4.54 11.49
C GLY A 8 15.33 5.06 12.56
N SER A 9 15.06 6.38 12.57
CA SER A 9 14.08 7.03 13.46
C SER A 9 12.67 6.45 13.38
N ILE A 10 12.29 5.85 12.25
CA ILE A 10 10.96 5.24 12.07
C ILE A 10 10.94 3.79 12.54
N SER A 11 9.98 3.47 13.41
CA SER A 11 9.80 2.13 13.98
C SER A 11 8.60 1.37 13.42
N ILE A 12 7.62 2.09 12.86
CA ILE A 12 6.36 1.54 12.37
C ILE A 12 6.03 2.15 11.00
N LEU A 13 5.63 1.33 10.05
CA LEU A 13 4.91 1.76 8.85
C LEU A 13 3.46 1.32 8.96
N GLY A 14 2.54 2.08 8.38
CA GLY A 14 1.14 1.71 8.38
C GLY A 14 0.36 2.37 7.26
N SER A 15 -0.77 1.78 6.94
CA SER A 15 -1.78 2.37 6.07
C SER A 15 -3.16 1.89 6.51
N ASP A 16 -4.18 2.63 6.10
CA ASP A 16 -5.57 2.47 6.53
C ASP A 16 -6.51 2.73 5.35
N ASP A 17 -7.81 2.61 5.60
CA ASP A 17 -8.90 2.88 4.64
C ASP A 17 -8.86 1.99 3.39
N ALA A 18 -8.24 0.81 3.47
CA ALA A 18 -8.25 -0.17 2.38
C ALA A 18 -9.64 -0.80 2.24
N THR A 19 -10.44 -0.29 1.32
CA THR A 19 -11.73 -0.88 0.92
C THR A 19 -11.50 -1.97 -0.12
N THR A 20 -11.49 -1.62 -1.41
CA THR A 20 -11.11 -2.54 -2.50
C THR A 20 -9.61 -2.63 -2.72
N CYS A 21 -8.87 -1.64 -2.19
CA CYS A 21 -7.42 -1.54 -2.29
C CYS A 21 -6.70 -2.61 -1.46
N HIS A 22 -5.39 -2.79 -1.67
CA HIS A 22 -4.56 -3.73 -0.93
C HIS A 22 -3.34 -3.03 -0.32
N ILE A 23 -3.10 -3.32 0.96
CA ILE A 23 -1.85 -2.98 1.64
C ILE A 23 -0.89 -4.14 1.45
N VAL A 24 0.26 -3.86 0.85
CA VAL A 24 1.32 -4.82 0.56
C VAL A 24 2.53 -4.49 1.41
N VAL A 25 3.04 -5.49 2.12
CA VAL A 25 4.31 -5.40 2.84
C VAL A 25 5.30 -6.38 2.20
N LEU A 26 6.43 -5.86 1.73
CA LEU A 26 7.55 -6.68 1.27
C LEU A 26 8.71 -6.50 2.25
N ARG A 27 9.23 -7.60 2.79
CA ARG A 27 10.33 -7.59 3.75
C ARG A 27 11.45 -8.53 3.32
N HIS A 28 12.69 -8.07 3.45
CA HIS A 28 13.86 -8.92 3.38
C HIS A 28 14.34 -9.27 4.78
N THR A 29 14.23 -10.55 5.16
CA THR A 29 14.48 -10.99 6.55
C THR A 29 15.94 -10.88 6.99
N GLY A 30 16.90 -10.91 6.04
CA GLY A 30 18.33 -10.83 6.35
C GLY A 30 18.78 -9.48 6.91
N ASN A 31 18.32 -8.39 6.31
CA ASN A 31 18.70 -7.03 6.67
C ASN A 31 17.57 -6.26 7.38
N GLY A 32 16.34 -6.78 7.33
CA GLY A 32 15.16 -6.14 7.90
C GLY A 32 14.55 -5.06 7.02
N ALA A 33 15.04 -4.89 5.78
CA ALA A 33 14.46 -3.95 4.83
C ALA A 33 12.97 -4.25 4.66
N THR A 34 12.13 -3.24 4.83
CA THR A 34 10.68 -3.36 4.82
C THR A 34 10.10 -2.24 3.98
N CYS A 35 9.25 -2.61 3.03
CA CYS A 35 8.51 -1.72 2.17
C CYS A 35 7.03 -1.92 2.47
N LEU A 36 6.30 -0.83 2.66
CA LEU A 36 4.84 -0.83 2.74
C LEU A 36 4.28 0.03 1.59
N THR A 37 3.35 -0.55 0.83
CA THR A 37 2.59 0.12 -0.23
C THR A 37 1.11 -0.05 -0.02
N HIS A 38 0.34 0.97 -0.40
CA HIS A 38 -1.10 0.87 -0.56
C HIS A 38 -1.40 0.96 -2.06
N CYS A 39 -1.78 -0.16 -2.64
CA CYS A 39 -2.09 -0.35 -4.06
C CYS A 39 -3.60 -0.28 -4.29
N ASP A 40 -4.06 0.48 -5.27
CA ASP A 40 -5.47 0.65 -5.63
C ASP A 40 -5.83 0.02 -7.00
N GLY A 41 -4.83 -0.55 -7.69
CA GLY A 41 -4.99 -1.16 -9.00
C GLY A 41 -4.84 -0.20 -10.18
N THR A 42 -4.29 1.00 -9.95
CA THR A 42 -3.99 1.97 -11.02
C THR A 42 -2.99 1.42 -12.03
N ASP A 43 -1.82 0.93 -11.60
CA ASP A 43 -0.83 0.32 -12.49
C ASP A 43 0.03 -0.74 -11.78
N THR A 44 -0.60 -1.83 -11.36
CA THR A 44 0.04 -2.93 -10.61
C THR A 44 1.31 -3.45 -11.28
N LYS A 45 1.35 -3.46 -12.63
CA LYS A 45 2.49 -3.90 -13.43
C LYS A 45 3.70 -2.97 -13.30
N ALA A 46 3.48 -1.66 -13.15
CA ALA A 46 4.55 -0.71 -12.84
C ALA A 46 4.89 -0.67 -11.34
N GLU A 47 3.89 -0.89 -10.47
CA GLU A 47 4.04 -0.78 -9.02
C GLU A 47 4.87 -1.91 -8.41
N VAL A 48 4.66 -3.17 -8.81
CA VAL A 48 5.43 -4.31 -8.26
C VAL A 48 6.94 -4.18 -8.51
N PRO A 49 7.42 -3.84 -9.74
CA PRO A 49 8.82 -3.54 -9.96
C PRO A 49 9.36 -2.42 -9.07
N LEU A 50 8.57 -1.37 -8.79
CA LEU A 50 8.97 -0.35 -7.83
C LEU A 50 9.20 -0.99 -6.45
N ILE A 51 8.21 -1.71 -5.91
CA ILE A 51 8.29 -2.40 -4.61
C ILE A 51 9.55 -3.29 -4.52
N MET A 52 9.81 -4.10 -5.54
CA MET A 52 10.99 -4.96 -5.61
C MET A 52 12.29 -4.15 -5.59
N ASN A 53 12.38 -3.12 -6.43
CA ASN A 53 13.55 -2.26 -6.51
C ASN A 53 13.85 -1.55 -5.18
N SER A 54 12.83 -1.19 -4.39
CA SER A 54 13.08 -0.61 -3.06
C SER A 54 13.77 -1.59 -2.11
N ILE A 55 13.44 -2.88 -2.14
CA ILE A 55 14.10 -3.81 -1.23
C ILE A 55 15.50 -4.18 -1.73
N LYS A 56 15.65 -4.36 -3.05
CA LYS A 56 16.92 -4.72 -3.69
C LYS A 56 18.02 -3.67 -3.54
N SER A 57 17.68 -2.39 -3.44
CA SER A 57 18.69 -1.33 -3.26
C SER A 57 19.40 -1.33 -1.90
N PHE A 58 19.21 -2.35 -1.05
CA PHE A 58 19.96 -2.56 0.20
C PHE A 58 20.95 -3.74 0.11
N SER A 59 21.67 -3.82 -1.01
CA SER A 59 22.52 -4.92 -1.47
C SER A 59 23.53 -5.49 -0.46
N ASP A 60 23.84 -4.78 0.61
CA ASP A 60 24.96 -5.11 1.50
C ASP A 60 24.80 -6.40 2.33
N HIS A 61 23.64 -7.05 2.30
CA HIS A 61 23.35 -8.22 3.15
C HIS A 61 22.55 -9.34 2.45
N ALA A 62 22.58 -9.40 1.10
CA ALA A 62 21.81 -10.38 0.32
C ALA A 62 22.22 -11.86 0.55
N GLN A 63 23.26 -12.14 1.34
CA GLN A 63 23.73 -13.51 1.59
C GLN A 63 22.99 -14.26 2.71
N CYS A 64 22.06 -13.61 3.42
CA CYS A 64 21.27 -14.25 4.48
C CYS A 64 19.81 -13.80 4.41
N GLY A 65 18.88 -14.68 4.78
CA GLY A 65 17.44 -14.40 4.76
C GLY A 65 16.76 -14.68 3.41
N ARG A 66 15.54 -14.16 3.27
CA ARG A 66 14.65 -14.33 2.11
C ARG A 66 13.67 -13.16 1.98
N LEU A 67 13.04 -13.03 0.83
CA LEU A 67 11.94 -12.09 0.61
C LEU A 67 10.62 -12.70 1.09
N GLU A 68 9.90 -11.95 1.92
CA GLU A 68 8.57 -12.30 2.43
C GLU A 68 7.58 -11.22 2.02
N VAL A 69 6.46 -11.63 1.41
CA VAL A 69 5.38 -10.73 1.00
C VAL A 69 4.11 -11.02 1.79
N HIS A 70 3.42 -9.96 2.16
CA HIS A 70 2.16 -9.96 2.87
C HIS A 70 1.17 -9.08 2.12
N LEU A 71 -0.01 -9.63 1.84
CA LEU A 71 -1.11 -8.92 1.18
C LEU A 71 -2.34 -8.93 2.09
N VAL A 72 -2.89 -7.73 2.35
CA VAL A 72 -4.08 -7.53 3.19
C VAL A 72 -4.96 -6.45 2.57
N GLY A 73 -6.29 -6.67 2.51
CA GLY A 73 -7.25 -5.68 2.02
C GLY A 73 -8.18 -6.23 0.94
N GLY A 74 -9.09 -5.42 0.43
CA GLY A 74 -10.15 -5.90 -0.45
C GLY A 74 -11.24 -6.64 0.33
N PHE A 75 -12.35 -6.90 -0.34
CA PHE A 75 -13.46 -7.71 0.16
C PHE A 75 -14.23 -8.31 -1.03
N SER A 76 -15.33 -9.02 -0.81
CA SER A 76 -16.18 -9.54 -1.89
C SER A 76 -17.04 -8.43 -2.50
N ASP A 77 -16.42 -7.47 -3.18
CA ASP A 77 -17.11 -6.30 -3.75
C ASP A 77 -17.85 -6.61 -5.06
N ASP A 78 -19.02 -5.99 -5.25
CA ASP A 78 -19.90 -6.18 -6.43
C ASP A 78 -19.20 -5.90 -7.77
N ARG A 79 -18.18 -5.04 -7.76
CA ARG A 79 -17.45 -4.60 -8.96
C ARG A 79 -16.25 -5.50 -9.28
N GLN A 80 -16.00 -6.54 -8.48
CA GLN A 80 -14.87 -7.47 -8.60
C GLN A 80 -13.50 -6.77 -8.64
N LEU A 81 -13.40 -5.58 -8.04
CA LEU A 81 -12.17 -4.78 -8.03
C LEU A 81 -11.10 -5.43 -7.14
N SER A 82 -11.50 -5.91 -5.96
CA SER A 82 -10.60 -6.59 -5.02
C SER A 82 -10.02 -7.86 -5.64
N GLN A 83 -10.88 -8.69 -6.23
CA GLN A 83 -10.47 -9.94 -6.89
C GLN A 83 -9.50 -9.67 -8.06
N LYS A 84 -9.80 -8.64 -8.87
CA LYS A 84 -8.93 -8.21 -9.97
C LYS A 84 -7.56 -7.78 -9.44
N LEU A 85 -7.52 -6.97 -8.39
CA LEU A 85 -6.27 -6.49 -7.80
C LEU A 85 -5.47 -7.63 -7.16
N THR A 86 -6.12 -8.56 -6.45
CA THR A 86 -5.49 -9.78 -5.93
C THR A 86 -4.81 -10.56 -7.06
N HIS A 87 -5.53 -10.82 -8.17
CA HIS A 87 -4.97 -11.55 -9.30
C HIS A 87 -3.76 -10.84 -9.91
N GLN A 88 -3.86 -9.52 -10.13
CA GLN A 88 -2.77 -8.72 -10.67
C GLN A 88 -1.53 -8.77 -9.76
N LEU A 89 -1.69 -8.55 -8.45
CA LEU A 89 -0.58 -8.55 -7.51
C LEU A 89 0.11 -9.92 -7.45
N LEU A 90 -0.65 -11.00 -7.27
CA LEU A 90 -0.10 -12.35 -7.25
C LEU A 90 0.65 -12.67 -8.55
N SER A 91 0.06 -12.28 -9.69
CA SER A 91 0.65 -12.55 -11.00
C SER A 91 1.92 -11.74 -11.26
N GLU A 92 1.98 -10.48 -10.84
CA GLU A 92 3.17 -9.65 -11.02
C GLU A 92 4.31 -10.02 -10.05
N PHE A 93 3.98 -10.49 -8.83
CA PHE A 93 4.98 -11.05 -7.91
C PHE A 93 5.53 -12.39 -8.38
N ASP A 94 4.68 -13.29 -8.91
CA ASP A 94 5.08 -14.59 -9.45
C ASP A 94 6.02 -14.47 -10.68
N ARG A 95 5.94 -13.34 -11.41
CA ARG A 95 6.83 -13.04 -12.55
C ARG A 95 8.23 -12.56 -12.16
N GLN A 96 8.48 -12.28 -10.88
CA GLN A 96 9.80 -11.82 -10.45
C GLN A 96 10.81 -12.96 -10.50
N GLU A 97 12.08 -12.65 -10.77
CA GLU A 97 13.15 -13.65 -10.82
C GLU A 97 13.54 -14.17 -9.43
N ASP A 98 13.34 -13.35 -8.37
CA ASP A 98 13.68 -13.74 -7.01
C ASP A 98 12.60 -14.62 -6.39
N ASP A 99 13.01 -15.54 -5.51
CA ASP A 99 12.07 -16.30 -4.70
C ASP A 99 11.39 -15.38 -3.67
N ILE A 100 10.09 -15.16 -3.86
CA ILE A 100 9.24 -14.37 -2.97
C ILE A 100 8.31 -15.31 -2.21
N HIS A 101 8.48 -15.38 -0.89
CA HIS A 101 7.64 -16.21 -0.04
C HIS A 101 6.37 -15.47 0.34
N LEU A 102 5.22 -15.96 -0.12
CA LEU A 102 3.92 -15.48 0.34
C LEU A 102 3.66 -15.95 1.78
N VAL A 103 3.70 -15.03 2.75
CA VAL A 103 3.56 -15.32 4.18
C VAL A 103 2.17 -14.99 4.71
N THR A 104 1.55 -13.93 4.20
CA THR A 104 0.19 -13.54 4.60
C THR A 104 -0.64 -13.23 3.37
N LEU A 105 -1.79 -13.87 3.27
CA LEU A 105 -2.81 -13.60 2.26
C LEU A 105 -4.16 -13.49 2.98
N CYS A 106 -4.58 -12.26 3.26
CA CYS A 106 -5.88 -11.95 3.85
C CYS A 106 -6.55 -10.88 2.99
N VAL A 107 -7.00 -11.31 1.81
CA VAL A 107 -7.53 -10.42 0.77
C VAL A 107 -8.85 -10.91 0.22
N THR A 108 -9.61 -10.00 -0.40
CA THR A 108 -10.87 -10.31 -1.11
C THR A 108 -11.79 -11.16 -0.21
N GLU A 109 -12.12 -12.41 -0.57
CA GLU A 109 -13.03 -13.26 0.19
C GLU A 109 -12.50 -13.63 1.58
N LEU A 110 -11.18 -13.62 1.78
CA LEU A 110 -10.55 -13.90 3.08
C LEU A 110 -10.58 -12.72 4.03
N ASN A 111 -10.92 -11.53 3.52
CA ASN A 111 -11.07 -10.30 4.30
C ASN A 111 -12.53 -9.82 4.28
N ASP A 112 -13.48 -10.65 3.86
CA ASP A 112 -14.88 -10.26 3.69
C ASP A 112 -15.74 -10.57 4.92
N ARG A 113 -16.68 -9.68 5.22
CA ARG A 113 -17.82 -9.93 6.10
C ARG A 113 -19.11 -9.47 5.42
N GLU A 114 -20.18 -10.19 5.70
CA GLU A 114 -21.52 -9.84 5.23
C GLU A 114 -22.37 -9.32 6.40
N GLU A 115 -23.04 -8.20 6.19
CA GLU A 115 -24.00 -7.62 7.13
C GLU A 115 -25.24 -7.11 6.36
N ASN A 116 -26.41 -7.67 6.66
CA ASN A 116 -27.67 -7.34 5.97
C ASN A 116 -27.54 -7.46 4.43
N GLU A 117 -26.99 -8.57 3.94
CA GLU A 117 -26.75 -8.83 2.50
C GLU A 117 -25.77 -7.84 1.84
N ASN A 118 -25.06 -7.01 2.62
CA ASN A 118 -24.02 -6.12 2.12
C ASN A 118 -22.64 -6.59 2.58
N HIS A 119 -21.69 -6.60 1.65
CA HIS A 119 -20.32 -7.03 1.90
C HIS A 119 -19.41 -5.87 2.29
N PHE A 120 -18.50 -6.11 3.22
CA PHE A 120 -17.53 -5.13 3.71
C PHE A 120 -16.20 -5.80 4.05
N PRO A 121 -15.07 -5.06 4.00
CA PRO A 121 -13.81 -5.59 4.50
C PRO A 121 -13.80 -5.69 6.02
N ILE A 122 -13.13 -6.71 6.54
CA ILE A 122 -12.87 -6.91 7.96
C ILE A 122 -11.68 -6.03 8.38
N ILE A 123 -10.59 -6.05 7.62
CA ILE A 123 -9.35 -5.30 7.87
C ILE A 123 -9.27 -4.13 6.87
N TYR A 124 -9.32 -2.91 7.41
CA TYR A 124 -9.12 -1.65 6.66
C TYR A 124 -7.68 -1.15 6.74
N GLY A 125 -6.96 -1.47 7.82
CA GLY A 125 -5.64 -0.95 8.09
C GLY A 125 -4.74 -1.94 8.81
N ILE A 126 -3.45 -1.86 8.50
CA ILE A 126 -2.39 -2.63 9.15
C ILE A 126 -1.19 -1.74 9.48
N ALA A 127 -0.45 -2.16 10.49
CA ALA A 127 0.86 -1.64 10.83
C ALA A 127 1.90 -2.76 10.75
N VAL A 128 3.14 -2.41 10.40
CA VAL A 128 4.31 -3.29 10.51
C VAL A 128 5.35 -2.65 11.41
N ASN A 129 5.77 -3.39 12.44
CA ASN A 129 6.90 -3.00 13.28
C ASN A 129 8.20 -3.42 12.59
N ILE A 130 9.05 -2.45 12.22
CA ILE A 130 10.25 -2.70 11.43
C ILE A 130 11.29 -3.54 12.19
N LYS A 131 11.33 -3.40 13.52
CA LYS A 131 12.29 -4.09 14.38
C LYS A 131 11.90 -5.54 14.60
N THR A 132 10.62 -5.79 14.91
CA THR A 132 10.12 -7.13 15.27
C THR A 132 9.57 -7.92 14.08
N ALA A 133 9.33 -7.25 12.94
CA ALA A 133 8.63 -7.78 11.77
C ALA A 133 7.15 -8.11 12.00
N GLU A 134 6.58 -7.75 13.15
CA GLU A 134 5.17 -8.03 13.46
C GLU A 134 4.25 -7.17 12.60
N ILE A 135 3.26 -7.81 11.98
CA ILE A 135 2.16 -7.18 11.26
C ILE A 135 0.88 -7.37 12.06
N TYR A 136 0.15 -6.28 12.31
CA TYR A 136 -1.06 -6.28 13.11
C TYR A 136 -2.09 -5.28 12.58
N ARG A 137 -3.36 -5.53 12.88
CA ARG A 137 -4.47 -4.61 12.55
C ARG A 137 -4.26 -3.29 13.28
N ALA A 138 -4.42 -2.18 12.57
CA ALA A 138 -4.20 -0.84 13.12
C ALA A 138 -5.11 0.18 12.45
N SER A 139 -5.33 1.30 13.15
CA SER A 139 -6.02 2.48 12.63
C SER A 139 -5.24 3.73 13.00
N PHE A 140 -5.24 4.75 12.15
CA PHE A 140 -4.37 5.92 12.33
C PHE A 140 -5.19 7.21 12.33
N GLN A 141 -5.21 7.90 13.48
CA GLN A 141 -5.85 9.22 13.60
C GLN A 141 -4.96 10.35 13.07
N ASP A 142 -3.65 10.25 13.26
CA ASP A 142 -2.66 11.20 12.73
C ASP A 142 -1.97 10.59 11.49
N ARG A 143 -2.19 11.22 10.34
CA ARG A 143 -1.76 10.75 9.01
C ARG A 143 -0.88 11.78 8.29
N GLY A 144 -0.55 12.87 8.97
CA GLY A 144 0.28 13.95 8.45
C GLY A 144 1.75 13.56 8.27
N PRO A 145 2.58 14.49 7.77
CA PRO A 145 2.25 15.84 7.33
C PRO A 145 1.68 15.90 5.90
N GLU A 146 1.19 17.08 5.51
CA GLU A 146 0.71 17.41 4.15
C GLU A 146 -0.35 16.43 3.62
N GLU A 147 -1.24 15.97 4.51
CA GLU A 147 -2.25 14.95 4.21
C GLU A 147 -3.14 15.37 3.03
N GLN A 148 -3.68 16.59 3.07
CA GLN A 148 -4.57 17.09 2.00
C GLN A 148 -3.82 17.25 0.67
N LEU A 149 -2.56 17.68 0.69
CA LEU A 149 -1.74 17.82 -0.52
C LEU A 149 -1.48 16.45 -1.17
N ARG A 150 -1.12 15.44 -0.37
CA ARG A 150 -0.87 14.07 -0.82
C ARG A 150 -2.14 13.37 -1.31
N ALA A 151 -3.26 13.60 -0.62
CA ALA A 151 -4.58 13.14 -1.04
C ALA A 151 -5.00 13.77 -2.38
N ALA A 152 -4.89 15.09 -2.52
CA ALA A 152 -5.21 15.81 -3.75
C ALA A 152 -4.37 15.35 -4.94
N ARG A 153 -3.06 15.11 -4.73
CA ARG A 153 -2.16 14.55 -5.76
C ARG A 153 -2.65 13.21 -6.28
N THR A 154 -3.13 12.35 -5.38
CA THR A 154 -3.65 11.02 -5.74
C THR A 154 -5.01 11.13 -6.43
N LEU A 155 -5.92 11.96 -5.91
CA LEU A 155 -7.23 12.23 -6.52
C LEU A 155 -7.10 12.83 -7.93
N ALA A 156 -6.07 13.64 -8.16
CA ALA A 156 -5.75 14.19 -9.48
C ALA A 156 -5.10 13.18 -10.45
N GLY A 157 -4.97 11.91 -10.06
CA GLY A 157 -4.46 10.82 -10.90
C GLY A 157 -2.94 10.63 -10.86
N GLY A 158 -2.26 11.11 -9.81
CA GLY A 158 -0.82 10.94 -9.68
C GLY A 158 -0.41 9.47 -9.43
N PRO A 159 0.67 8.96 -10.06
CA PRO A 159 1.08 7.54 -9.95
C PRO A 159 1.60 7.19 -8.54
N MET A 160 1.91 5.92 -8.29
CA MET A 160 2.63 5.53 -7.08
C MET A 160 3.99 6.25 -6.98
N ILE A 161 4.30 6.77 -5.80
CA ILE A 161 5.57 7.46 -5.51
C ILE A 161 6.21 6.92 -4.23
N SER A 162 7.55 6.98 -4.17
CA SER A 162 8.33 6.75 -2.95
C SER A 162 8.38 8.03 -2.13
N ILE A 163 7.94 8.00 -0.88
CA ILE A 163 7.84 9.21 -0.06
C ILE A 163 8.92 9.34 1.00
N TYR A 164 9.70 8.29 1.28
CA TYR A 164 10.70 8.32 2.35
C TYR A 164 12.08 7.90 1.85
N ASP A 165 13.09 8.69 2.21
CA ASP A 165 14.51 8.36 2.05
C ASP A 165 15.05 7.85 3.40
N ALA A 166 15.39 6.57 3.43
CA ALA A 166 15.90 5.91 4.63
C ALA A 166 17.38 6.21 4.91
N GLU A 167 18.15 6.70 3.93
CA GLU A 167 19.56 7.06 4.15
C GLU A 167 19.68 8.40 4.86
N THR A 168 18.86 9.37 4.46
CA THR A 168 18.83 10.70 5.07
C THR A 168 17.76 10.85 6.16
N GLU A 169 16.97 9.79 6.39
CA GLU A 169 15.82 9.75 7.31
C GLU A 169 14.79 10.87 7.07
N GLN A 170 14.51 11.18 5.81
CA GLN A 170 13.64 12.30 5.43
C GLN A 170 12.41 11.86 4.66
N LEU A 171 11.26 12.39 5.08
CA LEU A 171 10.04 12.39 4.27
C LEU A 171 10.18 13.42 3.15
N ARG A 172 9.99 12.99 1.90
CA ARG A 172 10.08 13.81 0.69
C ARG A 172 8.71 13.95 0.07
N ILE A 173 8.14 15.15 0.19
CA ILE A 173 6.83 15.51 -0.36
C ILE A 173 7.06 16.50 -1.49
N GLY A 174 6.64 16.11 -2.69
CA GLY A 174 6.76 16.93 -3.88
C GLY A 174 8.18 17.02 -4.48
N PRO A 175 8.36 17.91 -5.47
CA PRO A 175 7.30 18.75 -6.07
C PRO A 175 6.25 17.91 -6.80
N TYR A 176 4.98 18.29 -6.67
CA TYR A 176 3.86 17.69 -7.40
C TYR A 176 3.34 18.64 -8.47
N SER A 177 2.77 18.09 -9.53
CA SER A 177 2.14 18.84 -10.61
C SER A 177 0.93 18.08 -11.12
N TRP A 178 -0.15 18.80 -11.40
CA TRP A 178 -1.39 18.26 -11.98
C TRP A 178 -2.13 19.35 -12.75
N THR A 179 -3.02 18.95 -13.65
CA THR A 179 -3.97 19.86 -14.30
C THR A 179 -5.20 20.08 -13.41
N PRO A 180 -5.95 21.18 -13.59
CA PRO A 180 -7.16 21.44 -12.80
C PRO A 180 -8.12 20.23 -12.79
N PHE A 181 -8.64 19.88 -11.62
CA PHE A 181 -9.57 18.76 -11.47
C PHE A 181 -10.91 19.10 -12.15
N PRO A 182 -11.39 18.27 -13.10
CA PRO A 182 -12.61 18.57 -13.84
C PRO A 182 -13.81 18.76 -12.91
N HIS A 183 -14.52 19.88 -13.09
CA HIS A 183 -15.78 20.17 -12.39
C HIS A 183 -15.69 20.14 -10.86
N VAL A 184 -14.55 20.51 -10.26
CA VAL A 184 -14.36 20.47 -8.80
C VAL A 184 -15.45 21.23 -8.02
N ASP A 185 -15.87 22.41 -8.49
CA ASP A 185 -16.93 23.20 -7.84
C ASP A 185 -18.29 22.49 -7.86
N PHE A 186 -18.58 21.75 -8.93
CA PHE A 186 -19.81 20.97 -9.05
C PHE A 186 -19.81 19.80 -8.06
N TRP A 187 -18.69 19.07 -7.98
CA TRP A 187 -18.55 17.93 -7.06
C TRP A 187 -18.62 18.34 -5.59
N LEU A 188 -18.06 19.51 -5.24
CA LEU A 188 -18.14 20.07 -3.88
C LEU A 188 -19.55 20.47 -3.44
N GLN A 189 -20.50 20.57 -4.38
CA GLN A 189 -21.90 20.91 -4.11
C GLN A 189 -22.83 19.69 -4.10
N GLN A 190 -22.31 18.49 -4.35
CA GLN A 190 -23.11 17.27 -4.34
C GLN A 190 -23.38 16.77 -2.90
N ASP A 191 -24.43 15.96 -2.75
CA ASP A 191 -24.69 15.25 -1.50
C ASP A 191 -23.77 14.02 -1.33
N ASP A 192 -23.70 13.50 -0.11
CA ASP A 192 -22.84 12.37 0.25
C ASP A 192 -23.11 11.12 -0.60
N LYS A 193 -24.36 10.89 -1.03
CA LYS A 193 -24.73 9.72 -1.82
C LYS A 193 -24.25 9.81 -3.26
N GLN A 194 -24.17 11.00 -3.84
CA GLN A 194 -23.62 11.18 -5.19
C GLN A 194 -22.08 11.12 -5.21
N ILE A 195 -21.43 11.44 -4.08
CA ILE A 195 -19.97 11.36 -3.94
C ILE A 195 -19.50 9.90 -3.73
N LEU A 196 -20.26 9.10 -2.98
CA LEU A 196 -19.99 7.69 -2.69
C LEU A 196 -20.42 6.73 -3.82
#